data_AF-A0AAV7H0E0-F1
#
_entry.id   AF-A0AAV7H0E0-F1
#
_cell.length_a   1.000
_cell.length_b   1.000
_cell.length_c   1.000
_cell.angle_alpha   90.00
_cell.angle_beta   90.00
_cell.angle_gamma   90.00
#
_symmetry.space_group_name_H-M   'P 1'
#
loop_
_entity.id
_entity.type
_entity.pdbx_description
1 polymer ?
#
loop_
_entity_poly.entity_id
_entity_poly.type
_entity_poly.pdbx_seq_one_letter_code
_entity_poly.pdbx_strand_id
1 'polypeptide(L)'
;MYMHRQTRSHKKLKRFKGYINDKFDGKEGSRLLKVAPNVYHALKHGNAVVALESTIISHGMPYPQNLETAKEVEAIVKQNGAIPATIAVLDGVPCIGLDDEQLERLAKLGSNARKTARRDIPHVIAAHENGATTVSATMFFASKVGIPVFVTGGIGGVHRHGEQTMDISSDLTELGRTPVAVISAGVKSILDIPKTLEYLETQGVTVAAYRTNDFPAFFTESSGCQVPCRLDSPEECARLINASLNVMLGSGMLIAVPIPKEHAAYGHFIESAITRALKEANDKQVTGNAATPFLLSRVNELTGGASLAANIALVKNNAYVGAKIAVALANLRRRGFYHVINHAECFSANHNLSKDPFGNFKPSFILIFPLPFSALLFPVSLVFSDAPSEKKWMVKSCETFLLLILIVIASTKISNSRNFCIKKLFEKARRKPSQTMPKTSFGTALLLFSKIIF
;
A
#
# COMPACT_ATOMS: atom_id res chain seq x y z
N MET A 1 21.79 -19.19 32.30
CA MET A 1 21.18 -17.87 32.03
C MET A 1 20.86 -17.68 30.52
N TYR A 2 20.29 -18.70 29.87
CA TYR A 2 20.16 -18.78 28.40
C TYR A 2 18.70 -18.81 27.91
N MET A 3 17.73 -18.49 28.77
CA MET A 3 16.28 -18.62 28.49
C MET A 3 15.51 -17.29 28.46
N HIS A 4 16.19 -16.13 28.48
CA HIS A 4 15.51 -14.83 28.62
C HIS A 4 15.75 -13.80 27.51
N ARG A 5 16.55 -14.11 26.47
CA ARG A 5 16.80 -13.19 25.33
C ARG A 5 15.84 -13.35 24.14
N GLN A 6 15.08 -14.44 24.02
CA GLN A 6 14.15 -14.64 22.89
C GLN A 6 12.85 -13.81 22.97
N THR A 7 12.49 -13.26 24.12
CA THR A 7 11.15 -12.65 24.36
C THR A 7 11.01 -11.20 23.85
N ARG A 8 12.11 -10.47 23.60
CA ARG A 8 12.06 -9.05 23.17
C ARG A 8 12.08 -8.86 21.64
N SER A 9 12.82 -9.66 20.88
CA SER A 9 12.72 -9.71 19.41
C SER A 9 11.29 -10.08 18.95
N HIS A 10 10.62 -10.96 19.71
CA HIS A 10 9.22 -11.33 19.53
C HIS A 10 8.22 -10.16 19.66
N LYS A 11 8.52 -9.10 20.43
CA LYS A 11 7.60 -7.96 20.62
C LYS A 11 7.59 -6.98 19.46
N LYS A 12 8.72 -6.80 18.76
CA LYS A 12 8.80 -5.99 17.53
C LYS A 12 8.17 -6.71 16.34
N LEU A 13 8.40 -8.02 16.26
CA LEU A 13 7.70 -8.91 15.35
C LEU A 13 6.18 -8.87 15.60
N LYS A 14 5.72 -8.78 16.86
CA LYS A 14 4.28 -8.68 17.22
C LYS A 14 3.61 -7.37 16.78
N ARG A 15 4.34 -6.26 16.64
CA ARG A 15 3.74 -4.96 16.27
C ARG A 15 3.57 -4.83 14.74
N PHE A 16 4.46 -5.45 13.97
CA PHE A 16 4.30 -5.64 12.51
C PHE A 16 3.34 -6.81 12.19
N LYS A 17 3.38 -7.90 12.98
CA LYS A 17 2.37 -8.98 12.95
C LYS A 17 0.99 -8.49 13.36
N GLY A 18 0.84 -7.52 14.27
CA GLY A 18 -0.48 -7.01 14.69
C GLY A 18 -1.23 -6.31 13.56
N TYR A 19 -0.52 -5.62 12.67
CA TYR A 19 -1.10 -4.98 11.50
C TYR A 19 -1.58 -5.98 10.42
N ILE A 20 -1.00 -7.19 10.40
CA ILE A 20 -1.38 -8.28 9.50
C ILE A 20 -2.38 -9.23 10.18
N ASN A 21 -2.20 -9.62 11.45
CA ASN A 21 -3.04 -10.59 12.15
C ASN A 21 -4.42 -10.04 12.51
N ASP A 22 -4.57 -8.76 12.88
CA ASP A 22 -5.91 -8.24 13.25
C ASP A 22 -6.89 -8.22 12.06
N LYS A 23 -6.40 -8.37 10.82
CA LYS A 23 -7.23 -8.55 9.62
C LYS A 23 -7.52 -10.00 9.23
N PHE A 24 -6.79 -10.97 9.78
CA PHE A 24 -6.87 -12.38 9.37
C PHE A 24 -7.24 -13.34 10.50
N ASP A 25 -7.39 -12.86 11.74
CA ASP A 25 -7.77 -13.69 12.90
C ASP A 25 -9.29 -13.82 13.02
N GLY A 26 -9.91 -14.53 12.08
CA GLY A 26 -11.12 -15.35 12.24
C GLY A 26 -12.38 -14.79 12.93
N LYS A 27 -12.48 -13.48 13.20
CA LYS A 27 -13.66 -12.85 13.82
C LYS A 27 -14.50 -12.17 12.76
N GLU A 28 -15.48 -12.91 12.23
CA GLU A 28 -16.69 -12.53 11.47
C GLU A 28 -16.65 -11.49 10.32
N GLY A 29 -15.62 -10.65 10.19
CA GLY A 29 -15.38 -9.73 9.06
C GLY A 29 -14.36 -10.24 8.03
N SER A 30 -13.71 -11.40 8.27
CA SER A 30 -12.67 -11.97 7.41
C SER A 30 -13.18 -12.90 6.29
N ARG A 31 -14.51 -12.96 6.06
CA ARG A 31 -15.12 -13.81 5.01
C ARG A 31 -15.05 -13.24 3.58
N LEU A 32 -14.46 -12.05 3.39
CA LEU A 32 -14.61 -11.29 2.14
C LEU A 32 -13.40 -11.32 1.19
N LEU A 33 -12.24 -11.87 1.58
CA LEU A 33 -11.02 -11.88 0.76
C LEU A 33 -10.29 -13.23 0.89
N LYS A 34 -10.09 -13.95 -0.22
CA LYS A 34 -9.30 -15.18 -0.29
C LYS A 34 -7.88 -14.85 -0.71
N VAL A 35 -6.90 -15.10 0.15
CA VAL A 35 -5.47 -14.93 -0.16
C VAL A 35 -4.83 -16.29 -0.35
N ALA A 36 -4.12 -16.48 -1.48
CA ALA A 36 -3.43 -17.73 -1.76
C ALA A 36 -2.37 -18.03 -0.67
N PRO A 37 -2.17 -19.31 -0.29
CA PRO A 37 -1.24 -19.66 0.79
C PRO A 37 0.19 -19.14 0.57
N ASN A 38 0.73 -19.26 -0.66
CA ASN A 38 2.05 -18.75 -1.02
C ASN A 38 2.17 -17.23 -0.83
N VAL A 39 1.15 -16.46 -1.23
CA VAL A 39 1.08 -15.01 -1.05
C VAL A 39 0.99 -14.66 0.44
N TYR A 40 0.11 -15.32 1.19
CA TYR A 40 -0.03 -15.12 2.63
C TYR A 40 1.29 -15.40 3.37
N HIS A 41 1.95 -16.52 3.06
CA HIS A 41 3.24 -16.87 3.63
C HIS A 41 4.33 -15.85 3.26
N ALA A 42 4.38 -15.38 2.02
CA ALA A 42 5.35 -14.37 1.60
C ALA A 42 5.17 -13.06 2.37
N LEU A 43 3.93 -12.56 2.46
CA LEU A 43 3.60 -11.35 3.21
C LEU A 43 3.96 -11.48 4.69
N LYS A 44 3.62 -12.61 5.31
CA LYS A 44 3.91 -12.89 6.73
C LYS A 44 5.40 -12.89 7.07
N HIS A 45 6.25 -13.29 6.12
CA HIS A 45 7.71 -13.35 6.31
C HIS A 45 8.45 -12.11 5.75
N GLY A 46 7.73 -11.13 5.21
CA GLY A 46 8.35 -9.96 4.58
C GLY A 46 9.13 -10.30 3.31
N ASN A 47 8.68 -11.32 2.59
CA ASN A 47 9.19 -11.65 1.26
C ASN A 47 8.54 -10.76 0.20
N ALA A 48 9.20 -10.62 -0.95
CA ALA A 48 8.70 -9.79 -2.03
C ALA A 48 7.43 -10.41 -2.65
N VAL A 49 6.40 -9.60 -2.81
CA VAL A 49 5.15 -9.94 -3.50
C VAL A 49 4.86 -8.83 -4.51
N VAL A 50 4.45 -9.21 -5.71
CA VAL A 50 4.03 -8.30 -6.78
C VAL A 50 2.59 -8.61 -7.12
N ALA A 51 1.70 -7.63 -6.96
CA ALA A 51 0.33 -7.74 -7.45
C ALA A 51 0.32 -7.68 -8.99
N LEU A 52 -0.64 -8.37 -9.60
CA LEU A 52 -0.93 -8.33 -11.03
C LEU A 52 -2.45 -8.18 -11.22
N GLU A 53 -2.88 -7.41 -12.23
CA GLU A 53 -4.31 -7.23 -12.52
C GLU A 53 -4.86 -8.33 -13.44
N SER A 54 -6.18 -8.47 -13.47
CA SER A 54 -6.88 -9.42 -14.35
C SER A 54 -7.57 -8.78 -15.55
N THR A 55 -7.79 -7.46 -15.58
CA THR A 55 -8.44 -6.80 -16.75
C THR A 55 -7.63 -6.99 -18.03
N ILE A 56 -6.30 -6.97 -17.96
CA ILE A 56 -5.44 -7.20 -19.12
C ILE A 56 -5.65 -8.61 -19.73
N ILE A 57 -6.01 -9.58 -18.89
CA ILE A 57 -6.26 -10.97 -19.28
C ILE A 57 -7.62 -11.10 -19.96
N SER A 58 -8.67 -10.54 -19.35
CA SER A 58 -10.04 -10.71 -19.85
C SER A 58 -10.45 -9.73 -20.96
N HIS A 59 -9.89 -8.51 -20.96
CA HIS A 59 -10.30 -7.42 -21.86
C HIS A 59 -9.14 -6.77 -22.62
N GLY A 60 -7.89 -7.13 -22.32
CA GLY A 60 -6.70 -6.54 -22.94
C GLY A 60 -6.10 -7.37 -24.05
N MET A 61 -6.32 -8.68 -24.06
CA MET A 61 -5.69 -9.63 -24.99
C MET A 61 -6.66 -10.75 -25.38
N PRO A 62 -6.59 -11.28 -26.62
CA PRO A 62 -7.40 -12.42 -27.04
C PRO A 62 -6.91 -13.74 -26.43
N TYR A 63 -7.78 -14.74 -26.37
CA TYR A 63 -7.41 -16.12 -26.03
C TYR A 63 -6.82 -16.84 -27.27
N PRO A 64 -5.75 -17.64 -27.13
CA PRO A 64 -5.05 -18.06 -25.91
C PRO A 64 -3.92 -17.13 -25.43
N GLN A 65 -3.58 -16.08 -26.19
CA GLN A 65 -2.44 -15.19 -25.89
C GLN A 65 -2.56 -14.52 -24.52
N ASN A 66 -3.78 -14.25 -24.06
CA ASN A 66 -4.04 -13.71 -22.73
C ASN A 66 -3.56 -14.64 -21.59
N LEU A 67 -3.83 -15.94 -21.68
CA LEU A 67 -3.42 -16.94 -20.70
C LEU A 67 -1.90 -17.18 -20.76
N GLU A 68 -1.37 -17.31 -21.97
CA GLU A 68 0.08 -17.49 -22.20
C GLU A 68 0.85 -16.31 -21.59
N THR A 69 0.45 -15.08 -21.92
CA THR A 69 1.08 -13.87 -21.40
C THR A 69 0.97 -13.78 -19.88
N ALA A 70 -0.20 -14.10 -19.31
CA ALA A 70 -0.38 -14.09 -17.86
C ALA A 70 0.58 -15.07 -17.15
N LYS A 71 0.69 -16.30 -17.65
CA LYS A 71 1.60 -17.33 -17.12
C LYS A 71 3.07 -16.91 -17.26
N GLU A 72 3.45 -16.35 -18.40
CA GLU A 72 4.82 -15.84 -18.62
C GLU A 72 5.17 -14.69 -17.67
N VAL A 73 4.23 -13.78 -17.43
CA VAL A 73 4.41 -12.66 -16.48
C VAL A 73 4.56 -13.17 -15.06
N GLU A 74 3.73 -14.11 -14.62
CA GLU A 74 3.89 -14.76 -13.31
C GLU A 74 5.24 -15.48 -13.18
N ALA A 75 5.67 -16.16 -14.25
CA ALA A 75 6.98 -16.82 -14.30
C ALA A 75 8.13 -15.81 -14.19
N ILE A 76 8.08 -14.68 -14.90
CA ILE A 76 9.09 -13.62 -14.81
C ILE A 76 9.19 -13.10 -13.38
N VAL A 77 8.06 -12.81 -12.73
CA VAL A 77 8.05 -12.36 -11.33
C VAL A 77 8.71 -13.39 -10.41
N LYS A 78 8.33 -14.67 -10.56
CA LYS A 78 8.86 -15.80 -9.77
C LYS A 78 10.36 -16.01 -9.97
N GLN A 79 10.82 -16.02 -11.22
CA GLN A 79 12.24 -16.17 -11.58
C GLN A 79 13.11 -15.03 -11.03
N ASN A 80 12.51 -13.87 -10.80
CA ASN A 80 13.19 -12.71 -10.25
C ASN A 80 13.06 -12.55 -8.73
N GLY A 81 12.60 -13.60 -8.02
CA GLY A 81 12.66 -13.70 -6.56
C GLY A 81 11.47 -13.07 -5.82
N ALA A 82 10.40 -12.71 -6.54
CA ALA A 82 9.15 -12.25 -5.95
C ALA A 82 8.03 -13.28 -6.16
N ILE A 83 7.00 -13.25 -5.32
CA ILE A 83 5.80 -14.07 -5.50
C ILE A 83 4.75 -13.27 -6.28
N PRO A 84 4.28 -13.76 -7.44
CA PRO A 84 3.17 -13.12 -8.15
C PRO A 84 1.86 -13.31 -7.38
N ALA A 85 1.03 -12.28 -7.41
CA ALA A 85 -0.32 -12.31 -6.87
C ALA A 85 -1.28 -11.70 -7.91
N THR A 86 -1.71 -12.50 -8.88
CA THR A 86 -2.79 -12.12 -9.80
C THR A 86 -4.09 -11.97 -9.02
N ILE A 87 -4.74 -10.82 -9.17
CA ILE A 87 -5.95 -10.45 -8.41
C ILE A 87 -7.16 -10.47 -9.34
N ALA A 88 -8.25 -11.10 -8.90
CA ALA A 88 -9.54 -11.08 -9.57
C ALA A 88 -10.68 -11.26 -8.54
N VAL A 89 -11.93 -11.11 -8.95
CA VAL A 89 -13.10 -11.56 -8.18
C VAL A 89 -13.68 -12.78 -8.89
N LEU A 90 -13.79 -13.91 -8.20
CA LEU A 90 -14.34 -15.14 -8.76
C LEU A 90 -15.57 -15.55 -7.96
N ASP A 91 -16.71 -15.68 -8.65
CA ASP A 91 -18.01 -16.01 -8.05
C ASP A 91 -18.36 -15.11 -6.83
N GLY A 92 -18.09 -13.82 -6.97
CA GLY A 92 -18.26 -12.81 -5.91
C GLY A 92 -17.19 -12.82 -4.81
N VAL A 93 -16.15 -13.65 -4.92
CA VAL A 93 -15.06 -13.74 -3.93
C VAL A 93 -13.79 -13.09 -4.47
N PRO A 94 -13.34 -11.97 -3.89
CA PRO A 94 -12.01 -11.41 -4.15
C PRO A 94 -10.89 -12.44 -3.86
N CYS A 95 -10.11 -12.78 -4.88
CA CYS A 95 -9.01 -13.74 -4.84
C CYS A 95 -7.67 -13.03 -5.07
N ILE A 96 -6.72 -13.21 -4.16
CA ILE A 96 -5.38 -12.61 -4.21
C ILE A 96 -4.34 -13.71 -4.41
N GLY A 97 -3.80 -13.79 -5.62
CA GLY A 97 -3.06 -14.95 -6.10
C GLY A 97 -4.04 -15.99 -6.63
N LEU A 98 -4.15 -16.08 -7.96
CA LEU A 98 -4.90 -17.14 -8.63
C LEU A 98 -4.00 -18.38 -8.76
N ASP A 99 -4.61 -19.56 -8.70
CA ASP A 99 -3.97 -20.78 -9.18
C ASP A 99 -4.13 -20.94 -10.70
N ASP A 100 -3.45 -21.95 -11.28
CA ASP A 100 -3.44 -22.18 -12.73
C ASP A 100 -4.86 -22.41 -13.30
N GLU A 101 -5.74 -23.09 -12.56
CA GLU A 101 -7.10 -23.39 -12.98
C GLU A 101 -7.97 -22.14 -12.96
N GLN A 102 -7.87 -21.34 -11.90
CA GLN A 102 -8.54 -20.05 -11.77
C GLN A 102 -8.09 -19.06 -12.84
N LEU A 103 -6.79 -19.01 -13.14
CA LEU A 103 -6.22 -18.16 -14.17
C LEU A 103 -6.71 -18.58 -15.57
N GLU A 104 -6.70 -19.87 -15.87
CA GLU A 104 -7.21 -20.42 -17.13
C GLU A 104 -8.71 -20.19 -17.29
N ARG A 105 -9.50 -20.39 -16.22
CA ARG A 105 -10.93 -20.09 -16.20
C ARG A 105 -11.20 -18.63 -16.54
N LEU A 106 -10.49 -17.70 -15.89
CA LEU A 106 -10.63 -16.27 -16.14
C LEU A 106 -10.26 -15.89 -17.59
N ALA A 107 -9.18 -16.47 -18.12
CA ALA A 107 -8.73 -16.21 -19.48
C ALA A 107 -9.73 -16.71 -20.54
N LYS A 108 -10.35 -17.88 -20.31
CA LYS A 108 -11.41 -18.43 -21.17
C LYS A 108 -12.72 -17.65 -21.07
N LEU A 109 -13.07 -17.13 -19.89
CA LEU A 109 -14.24 -16.28 -19.72
C LEU A 109 -14.15 -15.02 -20.59
N GLY A 110 -12.95 -14.45 -20.75
CA GLY A 110 -12.74 -13.25 -21.57
C GLY A 110 -13.70 -12.12 -21.18
N SER A 111 -14.39 -11.56 -22.17
CA SER A 111 -15.36 -10.46 -21.96
C SER A 111 -16.59 -10.83 -21.13
N ASN A 112 -16.84 -12.12 -20.84
CA ASN A 112 -17.90 -12.55 -19.93
C ASN A 112 -17.56 -12.28 -18.46
N ALA A 113 -16.28 -12.11 -18.11
CA ALA A 113 -15.90 -11.57 -16.81
C ALA A 113 -16.17 -10.05 -16.81
N ARG A 114 -16.80 -9.52 -15.77
CA ARG A 114 -17.07 -8.08 -15.69
C ARG A 114 -15.77 -7.31 -15.50
N LYS A 115 -15.51 -6.31 -16.34
CA LYS A 115 -14.46 -5.32 -16.09
C LYS A 115 -14.78 -4.57 -14.79
N THR A 116 -13.96 -4.76 -13.77
CA THR A 116 -14.24 -4.36 -12.38
C THR A 116 -13.27 -3.28 -11.93
N ALA A 117 -13.69 -2.02 -11.99
CA ALA A 117 -13.02 -0.92 -11.31
C ALA A 117 -13.47 -0.85 -9.84
N ARG A 118 -12.86 0.02 -9.03
CA ARG A 118 -13.16 0.08 -7.60
C ARG A 118 -14.65 0.27 -7.27
N ARG A 119 -15.38 1.07 -8.07
CA ARG A 119 -16.82 1.31 -7.86
C ARG A 119 -17.67 0.06 -8.12
N ASP A 120 -17.18 -0.85 -8.96
CA ASP A 120 -17.92 -2.04 -9.40
C ASP A 120 -17.78 -3.19 -8.40
N ILE A 121 -16.79 -3.13 -7.49
CA ILE A 121 -16.50 -4.18 -6.50
C ILE A 121 -17.74 -4.62 -5.71
N PRO A 122 -18.54 -3.72 -5.09
CA PRO A 122 -19.71 -4.15 -4.32
C PRO A 122 -20.74 -4.89 -5.16
N HIS A 123 -20.92 -4.47 -6.42
CA HIS A 123 -21.87 -5.09 -7.34
C HIS A 123 -21.43 -6.51 -7.71
N VAL A 124 -20.17 -6.69 -8.12
CA VAL A 124 -19.63 -8.00 -8.51
C VAL A 124 -19.68 -8.99 -7.34
N ILE A 125 -19.37 -8.53 -6.13
CA ILE A 125 -19.46 -9.35 -4.92
C ILE A 125 -20.91 -9.74 -4.63
N ALA A 126 -21.82 -8.77 -4.60
CA ALA A 126 -23.22 -9.00 -4.26
C ALA A 126 -23.95 -9.87 -5.30
N ALA A 127 -23.58 -9.76 -6.58
CA ALA A 127 -24.15 -10.53 -7.67
C ALA A 127 -23.50 -11.92 -7.84
N HIS A 128 -22.49 -12.27 -7.02
CA HIS A 128 -21.71 -13.50 -7.18
C HIS A 128 -21.11 -13.66 -8.58
N GLU A 129 -20.72 -12.54 -9.21
CA GLU A 129 -20.18 -12.52 -10.56
C GLU A 129 -18.66 -12.77 -10.59
N ASN A 130 -18.15 -13.10 -11.78
CA ASN A 130 -16.72 -13.10 -12.06
C ASN A 130 -16.31 -11.72 -12.55
N GLY A 131 -15.30 -11.13 -11.91
CA GLY A 131 -14.80 -9.78 -12.18
C GLY A 131 -13.30 -9.74 -12.46
N ALA A 132 -12.94 -9.22 -13.62
CA ALA A 132 -11.56 -8.91 -13.97
C ALA A 132 -11.22 -7.51 -13.43
N THR A 133 -10.34 -7.41 -12.43
CA THR A 133 -10.01 -6.16 -11.74
C THR A 133 -9.15 -5.27 -12.62
N THR A 134 -9.49 -3.98 -12.71
CA THR A 134 -8.64 -2.96 -13.33
C THR A 134 -7.50 -2.56 -12.40
N VAL A 135 -6.66 -1.62 -12.82
CA VAL A 135 -5.66 -0.97 -11.94
C VAL A 135 -6.30 -0.48 -10.65
N SER A 136 -7.40 0.29 -10.69
CA SER A 136 -8.03 0.81 -9.47
C SER A 136 -8.53 -0.26 -8.49
N ALA A 137 -9.18 -1.32 -8.97
CA ALA A 137 -9.62 -2.42 -8.09
C ALA A 137 -8.45 -3.28 -7.58
N THR A 138 -7.45 -3.52 -8.42
CA THR A 138 -6.25 -4.29 -8.07
C THR A 138 -5.46 -3.57 -6.97
N MET A 139 -5.25 -2.26 -7.09
CA MET A 139 -4.63 -1.43 -6.05
C MET A 139 -5.40 -1.50 -4.73
N PHE A 140 -6.73 -1.38 -4.79
CA PHE A 140 -7.57 -1.48 -3.60
C PHE A 140 -7.32 -2.80 -2.87
N PHE A 141 -7.42 -3.93 -3.55
CA PHE A 141 -7.23 -5.24 -2.93
C PHE A 141 -5.78 -5.49 -2.48
N ALA A 142 -4.78 -5.11 -3.29
CA ALA A 142 -3.37 -5.21 -2.95
C ALA A 142 -3.04 -4.45 -1.66
N SER A 143 -3.54 -3.21 -1.51
CA SER A 143 -3.35 -2.42 -0.29
C SER A 143 -4.03 -3.02 0.92
N LYS A 144 -5.20 -3.67 0.75
CA LYS A 144 -5.93 -4.29 1.86
C LYS A 144 -5.17 -5.44 2.48
N VAL A 145 -4.38 -6.17 1.69
CA VAL A 145 -3.53 -7.28 2.15
C VAL A 145 -2.06 -6.89 2.37
N GLY A 146 -1.67 -5.64 2.09
CA GLY A 146 -0.33 -5.13 2.35
C GLY A 146 0.71 -5.44 1.27
N ILE A 147 0.29 -5.65 0.02
CA ILE A 147 1.21 -5.74 -1.14
C ILE A 147 1.53 -4.31 -1.61
N PRO A 148 2.81 -3.87 -1.56
CA PRO A 148 3.17 -2.48 -1.86
C PRO A 148 3.54 -2.22 -3.33
N VAL A 149 3.71 -3.26 -4.15
CA VAL A 149 4.14 -3.16 -5.56
C VAL A 149 3.15 -3.88 -6.45
N PHE A 150 2.72 -3.23 -7.52
CA PHE A 150 1.78 -3.72 -8.52
C PHE A 150 2.35 -3.46 -9.92
N VAL A 151 2.28 -4.46 -10.81
CA VAL A 151 2.68 -4.36 -12.21
C VAL A 151 1.47 -4.45 -13.13
N THR A 152 1.41 -3.56 -14.13
CA THR A 152 0.47 -3.62 -15.27
C THR A 152 1.21 -3.25 -16.57
N GLY A 153 0.54 -3.36 -17.72
CA GLY A 153 1.05 -2.78 -18.96
C GLY A 153 1.07 -1.25 -18.90
N GLY A 154 -0.07 -0.63 -18.62
CA GLY A 154 -0.26 0.82 -18.69
C GLY A 154 -1.47 1.23 -17.88
N ILE A 155 -1.37 2.29 -17.10
CA ILE A 155 -2.52 2.78 -16.32
C ILE A 155 -3.57 3.44 -17.23
N GLY A 156 -4.81 3.56 -16.75
CA GLY A 156 -5.76 4.52 -17.30
C GLY A 156 -5.35 5.96 -16.99
N GLY A 157 -6.04 6.94 -17.57
CA GLY A 157 -5.70 8.35 -17.42
C GLY A 157 -6.83 9.26 -17.86
N VAL A 158 -6.49 10.52 -18.14
CA VAL A 158 -7.40 11.46 -18.77
C VAL A 158 -7.52 11.09 -20.24
N HIS A 159 -8.74 10.88 -20.74
CA HIS A 159 -8.93 10.60 -22.16
C HIS A 159 -8.67 11.87 -22.99
N ARG A 160 -8.37 11.70 -24.28
CA ARG A 160 -8.26 12.85 -25.18
C ARG A 160 -9.61 13.58 -25.24
N HIS A 161 -9.57 14.91 -25.17
CA HIS A 161 -10.74 15.78 -24.95
C HIS A 161 -11.44 15.61 -23.59
N GLY A 162 -10.73 15.04 -22.60
CA GLY A 162 -11.24 14.83 -21.24
C GLY A 162 -11.69 16.10 -20.53
N GLU A 163 -11.18 17.27 -20.93
CA GLU A 163 -11.62 18.59 -20.44
C GLU A 163 -13.05 18.96 -20.87
N GLN A 164 -13.58 18.31 -21.91
CA GLN A 164 -14.95 18.49 -22.40
C GLN A 164 -15.85 17.33 -21.97
N THR A 165 -15.34 16.10 -22.10
CA THR A 165 -16.13 14.88 -21.87
C THR A 165 -16.16 14.44 -20.42
N MET A 166 -15.19 14.89 -19.61
CA MET A 166 -14.93 14.41 -18.25
C MET A 166 -14.68 12.90 -18.18
N ASP A 167 -14.26 12.26 -19.28
CA ASP A 167 -13.87 10.85 -19.33
C ASP A 167 -12.46 10.68 -18.73
N ILE A 168 -12.43 10.45 -17.42
CA ILE A 168 -11.20 10.33 -16.62
C ILE A 168 -11.22 8.98 -15.90
N SER A 169 -10.14 8.21 -16.07
CA SER A 169 -10.02 6.90 -15.42
C SER A 169 -10.02 7.01 -13.89
N SER A 170 -10.82 6.17 -13.25
CA SER A 170 -10.80 5.97 -11.79
C SER A 170 -9.44 5.53 -11.23
N ASP A 171 -8.51 5.08 -12.09
CA ASP A 171 -7.15 4.72 -11.71
C ASP A 171 -6.40 5.92 -11.10
N LEU A 172 -6.63 7.13 -11.62
CA LEU A 172 -5.94 8.33 -11.14
C LEU A 172 -6.39 8.71 -9.71
N THR A 173 -7.69 8.68 -9.45
CA THR A 173 -8.24 8.89 -8.11
C THR A 173 -7.79 7.79 -7.15
N GLU A 174 -7.65 6.55 -7.63
CA GLU A 174 -7.15 5.47 -6.80
C GLU A 174 -5.67 5.65 -6.44
N LEU A 175 -4.84 6.05 -7.39
CA LEU A 175 -3.45 6.47 -7.14
C LEU A 175 -3.38 7.58 -6.10
N GLY A 176 -4.32 8.53 -6.07
CA GLY A 176 -4.35 9.59 -5.06
C GLY A 176 -4.59 9.12 -3.62
N ARG A 177 -5.11 7.89 -3.39
CA ARG A 177 -5.59 7.47 -2.06
C ARG A 177 -5.18 6.06 -1.61
N THR A 178 -4.39 5.36 -2.42
CA THR A 178 -4.05 3.96 -2.15
C THR A 178 -2.53 3.77 -2.25
N PRO A 179 -1.84 3.44 -1.14
CA PRO A 179 -0.37 3.45 -1.05
C PRO A 179 0.25 2.19 -1.66
N VAL A 180 0.12 2.08 -2.98
CA VAL A 180 0.70 1.02 -3.83
C VAL A 180 1.50 1.69 -4.94
N ALA A 181 2.73 1.24 -5.16
CA ALA A 181 3.54 1.64 -6.29
C ALA A 181 3.15 0.83 -7.53
N VAL A 182 2.73 1.52 -8.58
CA VAL A 182 2.30 0.94 -9.85
C VAL A 182 3.44 1.09 -10.85
N ILE A 183 3.90 -0.03 -11.39
CA ILE A 183 4.97 -0.12 -12.38
C ILE A 183 4.29 -0.40 -13.71
N SER A 184 4.44 0.51 -14.66
CA SER A 184 3.79 0.45 -15.97
C SER A 184 4.62 1.14 -17.04
N ALA A 185 4.27 0.98 -18.32
CA ALA A 185 4.86 1.71 -19.43
C ALA A 185 4.25 3.12 -19.57
N GLY A 186 4.03 3.81 -18.44
CA GLY A 186 3.26 5.05 -18.38
C GLY A 186 1.75 4.81 -18.45
N VAL A 187 1.06 5.66 -19.22
CA VAL A 187 -0.39 5.59 -19.45
C VAL A 187 -0.64 5.05 -20.86
N LYS A 188 -1.76 4.34 -21.08
CA LYS A 188 -2.10 3.78 -22.41
C LYS A 188 -2.09 4.89 -23.49
N SER A 189 -1.52 4.64 -24.67
CA SER A 189 -1.32 5.65 -25.74
C SER A 189 -2.59 6.33 -26.27
N ILE A 190 -3.77 5.74 -26.02
CA ILE A 190 -5.07 6.32 -26.40
C ILE A 190 -5.47 7.53 -25.55
N LEU A 191 -4.70 7.85 -24.51
CA LEU A 191 -4.99 8.87 -23.49
C LEU A 191 -4.23 10.17 -23.77
N ASP A 192 -4.52 11.19 -22.95
CA ASP A 192 -3.85 12.48 -22.95
C ASP A 192 -2.80 12.50 -21.83
N ILE A 193 -1.51 12.38 -22.21
CA ILE A 193 -0.39 12.30 -21.27
C ILE A 193 -0.22 13.60 -20.47
N PRO A 194 -0.11 14.79 -21.10
CA PRO A 194 -0.02 16.05 -20.37
C PRO A 194 -1.11 16.21 -19.32
N LYS A 195 -2.39 16.04 -19.69
CA LYS A 195 -3.50 16.19 -18.73
C LYS A 195 -3.48 15.12 -17.63
N THR A 196 -3.01 13.92 -17.95
CA THR A 196 -2.87 12.86 -16.95
C THR A 196 -1.81 13.22 -15.91
N LEU A 197 -0.67 13.78 -16.32
CA LEU A 197 0.38 14.20 -15.39
C LEU A 197 -0.10 15.34 -14.48
N GLU A 198 -0.79 16.34 -15.02
CA GLU A 198 -1.40 17.43 -14.24
C GLU A 198 -2.44 16.91 -13.22
N TYR A 199 -3.25 15.93 -13.62
CA TYR A 199 -4.22 15.31 -12.72
C TYR A 199 -3.52 14.53 -11.60
N LEU A 200 -2.46 13.78 -11.92
CA LEU A 200 -1.67 13.02 -10.93
C LEU A 200 -0.97 13.96 -9.92
N GLU A 201 -0.45 15.09 -10.40
CA GLU A 201 0.08 16.15 -9.53
C GLU A 201 -1.00 16.64 -8.56
N THR A 202 -2.19 16.99 -9.09
CA THR A 202 -3.33 17.46 -8.29
C THR A 202 -3.76 16.42 -7.24
N GLN A 203 -3.66 15.13 -7.54
CA GLN A 203 -3.97 14.03 -6.61
C GLN A 203 -2.84 13.72 -5.61
N GLY A 204 -1.71 14.43 -5.66
CA GLY A 204 -0.56 14.18 -4.78
C GLY A 204 0.13 12.84 -5.06
N VAL A 205 0.08 12.35 -6.30
CA VAL A 205 0.71 11.09 -6.71
C VAL A 205 2.16 11.36 -7.10
N THR A 206 3.09 10.62 -6.50
CA THR A 206 4.49 10.68 -6.94
C THR A 206 4.65 9.96 -8.27
N VAL A 207 5.11 10.67 -9.29
CA VAL A 207 5.43 10.13 -10.62
C VAL A 207 6.94 10.09 -10.80
N ALA A 208 7.48 8.98 -11.28
CA ALA A 208 8.88 8.85 -11.64
C ALA A 208 9.04 8.02 -12.93
N ALA A 209 10.16 8.18 -13.64
CA ALA A 209 10.53 7.28 -14.73
C ALA A 209 11.82 6.52 -14.45
N TYR A 210 11.86 5.29 -14.94
CA TYR A 210 12.98 4.39 -14.78
C TYR A 210 14.01 4.61 -15.90
N ARG A 211 15.21 5.07 -15.52
CA ARG A 211 16.39 5.28 -16.39
C ARG A 211 16.19 6.30 -17.52
N THR A 212 15.21 7.18 -17.41
CA THR A 212 14.93 8.25 -18.37
C THR A 212 14.40 9.49 -17.68
N ASN A 213 14.54 10.65 -18.32
CA ASN A 213 13.93 11.91 -17.87
C ASN A 213 12.58 12.17 -18.57
N ASP A 214 12.26 11.40 -19.61
CA ASP A 214 11.01 11.53 -20.35
C ASP A 214 9.98 10.51 -19.86
N PHE A 215 8.71 10.92 -19.82
CA PHE A 215 7.61 10.03 -19.49
C PHE A 215 7.32 9.12 -20.70
N PRO A 216 7.37 7.79 -20.57
CA PRO A 216 7.12 6.88 -21.68
C PRO A 216 5.65 6.91 -22.12
N ALA A 217 5.42 6.77 -23.42
CA ALA A 217 4.10 6.81 -24.05
C ALA A 217 3.62 5.40 -24.45
N PHE A 218 3.77 4.44 -23.53
CA PHE A 218 3.36 3.04 -23.69
C PHE A 218 4.07 2.30 -24.84
N PHE A 219 3.72 2.53 -26.09
CA PHE A 219 4.38 1.94 -27.27
C PHE A 219 5.64 2.68 -27.73
N THR A 220 5.86 3.91 -27.24
CA THR A 220 7.07 4.69 -27.52
C THR A 220 7.86 4.95 -26.24
N GLU A 221 9.18 5.02 -26.36
CA GLU A 221 10.07 5.33 -25.23
C GLU A 221 9.89 6.76 -24.70
N SER A 222 9.38 7.67 -25.54
CA SER A 222 9.22 9.09 -25.24
C SER A 222 7.83 9.59 -25.64
N SER A 223 7.27 10.43 -24.78
CA SER A 223 6.05 11.22 -25.00
C SER A 223 6.35 12.71 -25.25
N GLY A 224 7.57 13.16 -24.97
CA GLY A 224 7.95 14.57 -24.95
C GLY A 224 7.60 15.29 -23.64
N CYS A 225 6.96 14.61 -22.69
CA CYS A 225 6.68 15.13 -21.36
C CYS A 225 7.80 14.74 -20.40
N GLN A 226 8.36 15.68 -19.65
CA GLN A 226 9.37 15.37 -18.64
C GLN A 226 8.75 14.78 -17.38
N VAL A 227 9.45 13.82 -16.74
CA VAL A 227 9.07 13.36 -15.41
C VAL A 227 9.67 14.23 -14.31
N PRO A 228 8.98 14.41 -13.18
CA PRO A 228 9.51 15.18 -12.06
C PRO A 228 10.63 14.43 -11.31
N CYS A 229 10.76 13.12 -11.51
CA CYS A 229 11.76 12.29 -10.84
C CYS A 229 12.27 11.17 -11.76
N ARG A 230 13.59 11.05 -11.90
CA ARG A 230 14.26 9.91 -12.55
C ARG A 230 14.82 8.95 -11.50
N LEU A 231 14.72 7.66 -11.76
CA LEU A 231 15.27 6.58 -10.92
C LEU A 231 16.08 5.61 -11.79
N ASP A 232 17.33 5.35 -11.46
CA ASP A 232 18.25 4.58 -12.33
C ASP A 232 18.41 3.10 -11.91
N SER A 233 17.97 2.75 -10.70
CA SER A 233 18.13 1.40 -10.13
C SER A 233 16.90 0.90 -9.36
N PRO A 234 16.67 -0.43 -9.28
CA PRO A 234 15.61 -0.98 -8.43
C PRO A 234 15.73 -0.57 -6.96
N GLU A 235 16.95 -0.36 -6.47
CA GLU A 235 17.24 0.10 -5.11
C GLU A 235 16.80 1.54 -4.86
N GLU A 236 16.90 2.42 -5.85
CA GLU A 236 16.37 3.79 -5.79
C GLU A 236 14.84 3.79 -5.72
N CYS A 237 14.20 3.04 -6.61
CA CYS A 237 12.75 2.82 -6.57
C CYS A 237 12.31 2.30 -5.19
N ALA A 238 13.00 1.28 -4.67
CA ALA A 238 12.71 0.73 -3.35
C ALA A 238 12.86 1.75 -2.22
N ARG A 239 13.87 2.64 -2.26
CA ARG A 239 14.03 3.72 -1.28
C ARG A 239 12.89 4.72 -1.36
N LEU A 240 12.48 5.14 -2.56
CA LEU A 240 11.37 6.05 -2.77
C LEU A 240 10.06 5.48 -2.22
N ILE A 241 9.74 4.23 -2.58
CA ILE A 241 8.55 3.52 -2.09
C ILE A 241 8.59 3.39 -0.56
N ASN A 242 9.74 3.01 0.00
CA ASN A 242 9.88 2.87 1.44
C ASN A 242 9.74 4.20 2.19
N ALA A 243 10.25 5.30 1.62
CA ALA A 243 10.12 6.64 2.20
C ALA A 243 8.65 7.06 2.28
N SER A 244 7.90 6.94 1.18
CA SER A 244 6.46 7.25 1.14
C SER A 244 5.66 6.44 2.17
N LEU A 245 5.93 5.14 2.27
CA LEU A 245 5.27 4.27 3.23
C LEU A 245 5.63 4.60 4.68
N ASN A 246 6.84 5.08 4.96
CA ASN A 246 7.27 5.47 6.31
C ASN A 246 6.70 6.82 6.76
N VAL A 247 6.51 7.78 5.85
CA VAL A 247 5.85 9.06 6.15
C VAL A 247 4.33 8.95 6.13
N MET A 248 3.78 7.77 5.81
CA MET A 248 2.34 7.49 5.73
C MET A 248 1.62 8.45 4.76
N LEU A 249 2.23 8.70 3.60
CA LEU A 249 1.73 9.67 2.61
C LEU A 249 0.28 9.40 2.18
N GLY A 250 -0.12 8.12 2.14
CA GLY A 250 -1.49 7.70 1.82
C GLY A 250 -1.79 7.60 0.33
N SER A 251 -1.09 8.36 -0.52
CA SER A 251 -1.13 8.20 -1.97
C SER A 251 -0.20 7.08 -2.46
N GLY A 252 -0.51 6.58 -3.65
CA GLY A 252 0.30 5.64 -4.42
C GLY A 252 1.40 6.35 -5.20
N MET A 253 2.08 5.57 -6.05
CA MET A 253 3.17 6.04 -6.89
C MET A 253 3.05 5.45 -8.28
N LEU A 254 3.46 6.20 -9.30
CA LEU A 254 3.62 5.71 -10.65
C LEU A 254 5.11 5.68 -11.00
N ILE A 255 5.64 4.48 -11.28
CA ILE A 255 7.00 4.31 -11.79
C ILE A 255 6.87 3.87 -13.25
N ALA A 256 7.10 4.81 -14.16
CA ALA A 256 6.97 4.63 -15.59
C ALA A 256 8.25 3.98 -16.17
N VAL A 257 8.10 2.87 -16.88
CA VAL A 257 9.19 2.07 -17.44
C VAL A 257 9.10 2.09 -18.96
N PRO A 258 10.07 2.64 -19.70
CA PRO A 258 10.05 2.61 -21.16
C PRO A 258 9.94 1.19 -21.72
N ILE A 259 9.25 1.05 -22.86
CA ILE A 259 9.24 -0.19 -23.64
C ILE A 259 10.68 -0.58 -24.04
N PRO A 260 11.04 -1.88 -24.11
CA PRO A 260 12.36 -2.28 -24.59
C PRO A 260 12.66 -1.75 -25.99
N LYS A 261 13.91 -1.34 -26.22
CA LYS A 261 14.36 -0.70 -27.46
C LYS A 261 14.06 -1.52 -28.72
N GLU A 262 14.22 -2.84 -28.65
CA GLU A 262 13.92 -3.72 -29.79
C GLU A 262 12.45 -3.65 -30.25
N HIS A 263 11.53 -3.26 -29.36
CA HIS A 263 10.10 -3.16 -29.64
C HIS A 263 9.65 -1.71 -29.89
N ALA A 264 10.49 -0.71 -29.62
CA ALA A 264 10.20 0.70 -29.83
C ALA A 264 10.15 1.11 -31.32
N ALA A 265 10.77 0.32 -32.22
CA ALA A 265 10.85 0.62 -33.65
C ALA A 265 9.47 0.75 -34.33
N TYR A 266 8.45 0.09 -33.81
CA TYR A 266 7.08 0.16 -34.33
C TYR A 266 6.28 1.34 -33.75
N GLY A 267 6.85 2.11 -32.82
CA GLY A 267 6.14 3.13 -32.04
C GLY A 267 5.41 4.15 -32.91
N HIS A 268 6.09 4.78 -33.89
CA HIS A 268 5.45 5.74 -34.80
C HIS A 268 4.34 5.14 -35.65
N PHE A 269 4.51 3.90 -36.10
CA PHE A 269 3.50 3.17 -36.86
C PHE A 269 2.27 2.88 -35.99
N ILE A 270 2.47 2.44 -34.74
CA ILE A 270 1.40 2.18 -33.79
C ILE A 270 0.67 3.49 -33.41
N GLU A 271 1.38 4.60 -33.21
CA GLU A 271 0.77 5.91 -32.94
C GLU A 271 -0.09 6.43 -34.10
N SER A 272 0.34 6.16 -35.33
CA SER A 272 -0.47 6.46 -36.53
C SER A 272 -1.77 5.65 -36.53
N ALA A 273 -1.69 4.36 -36.20
CA ALA A 273 -2.86 3.50 -36.06
C ALA A 273 -3.78 3.94 -34.91
N ILE A 274 -3.24 4.39 -33.77
CA ILE A 274 -4.01 4.93 -32.64
C ILE A 274 -4.79 6.17 -33.05
N THR A 275 -4.16 7.10 -33.75
CA THR A 275 -4.81 8.33 -34.22
C THR A 275 -5.99 8.01 -35.14
N ARG A 276 -5.81 7.04 -36.05
CA ARG A 276 -6.89 6.55 -36.90
C ARG A 276 -8.00 5.87 -36.10
N ALA A 277 -7.66 4.98 -35.17
CA ALA A 277 -8.64 4.26 -34.35
C ALA A 277 -9.47 5.21 -33.48
N LEU A 278 -8.87 6.27 -32.93
CA LEU A 278 -9.55 7.31 -32.17
C LEU A 278 -10.56 8.08 -33.03
N LYS A 279 -10.19 8.44 -34.26
CA LYS A 279 -11.11 9.06 -35.21
C LYS A 279 -12.30 8.13 -35.50
N GLU A 280 -12.03 6.87 -35.81
CA GLU A 280 -13.08 5.88 -36.08
C GLU A 280 -13.98 5.62 -34.86
N ALA A 281 -13.44 5.66 -33.64
CA ALA A 281 -14.23 5.56 -32.41
C ALA A 281 -15.18 6.75 -32.23
N ASN A 282 -14.71 7.96 -32.52
CA ASN A 282 -15.51 9.17 -32.47
C ASN A 282 -16.64 9.16 -33.52
N ASP A 283 -16.31 8.78 -34.76
CA ASP A 283 -17.29 8.67 -35.85
C ASP A 283 -18.40 7.63 -35.53
N LYS A 284 -18.06 6.59 -34.76
CA LYS A 284 -18.98 5.55 -34.28
C LYS A 284 -19.59 5.83 -32.90
N GLN A 285 -19.26 6.97 -32.28
CA GLN A 285 -19.72 7.36 -30.93
C GLN A 285 -19.44 6.31 -29.84
N VAL A 286 -18.32 5.59 -29.93
CA VAL A 286 -17.91 4.62 -28.91
C VAL A 286 -17.33 5.35 -27.69
N THR A 287 -18.02 5.28 -26.55
CA THR A 287 -17.67 6.04 -25.34
C THR A 287 -17.59 5.19 -24.07
N GLY A 288 -17.01 5.75 -23.01
CA GLY A 288 -16.97 5.16 -21.68
C GLY A 288 -16.26 3.80 -21.62
N ASN A 289 -16.84 2.83 -20.89
CA ASN A 289 -16.23 1.52 -20.67
C ASN A 289 -15.96 0.72 -21.96
N ALA A 290 -16.68 1.03 -23.05
CA ALA A 290 -16.54 0.36 -24.35
C ALA A 290 -15.39 0.93 -25.21
N ALA A 291 -14.89 2.14 -24.91
CA ALA A 291 -13.87 2.81 -25.71
C ALA A 291 -12.53 2.06 -25.71
N THR A 292 -11.99 1.70 -24.55
CA THR A 292 -10.66 1.05 -24.47
C THR A 292 -10.62 -0.30 -25.20
N PRO A 293 -11.57 -1.25 -25.00
CA PRO A 293 -11.55 -2.52 -25.73
C PRO A 293 -11.67 -2.34 -27.25
N PHE A 294 -12.55 -1.43 -27.70
CA PHE A 294 -12.68 -1.09 -29.12
C PHE A 294 -11.35 -0.58 -29.70
N LEU A 295 -10.72 0.39 -29.02
CA LEU A 295 -9.48 1.00 -29.49
C LEU A 295 -8.33 -0.01 -29.54
N LEU A 296 -8.18 -0.87 -28.52
CA LEU A 296 -7.12 -1.88 -28.52
C LEU A 296 -7.31 -2.90 -29.65
N SER A 297 -8.54 -3.39 -29.87
CA SER A 297 -8.85 -4.29 -30.98
C SER A 297 -8.53 -3.63 -32.32
N ARG A 298 -8.98 -2.39 -32.50
CA ARG A 298 -8.82 -1.68 -33.77
C ARG A 298 -7.37 -1.34 -34.08
N VAL A 299 -6.58 -0.93 -33.07
CA VAL A 299 -5.14 -0.69 -33.25
C VAL A 299 -4.42 -1.99 -33.59
N ASN A 300 -4.81 -3.12 -33.00
CA ASN A 300 -4.24 -4.42 -33.35
C ASN A 300 -4.51 -4.83 -34.80
N GLU A 301 -5.74 -4.63 -35.28
CA GLU A 301 -6.10 -4.84 -36.70
C GLU A 301 -5.28 -3.95 -37.63
N LEU A 302 -5.21 -2.64 -37.33
CA LEU A 302 -4.50 -1.65 -38.16
C LEU A 302 -2.98 -1.89 -38.19
N THR A 303 -2.43 -2.54 -37.17
CA THR A 303 -0.99 -2.82 -37.05
C THR A 303 -0.61 -4.25 -37.42
N GLY A 304 -1.57 -5.07 -37.86
CA GLY A 304 -1.31 -6.47 -38.22
C GLY A 304 -0.72 -7.31 -37.08
N GLY A 305 -1.06 -6.99 -35.82
CA GLY A 305 -0.55 -7.70 -34.63
C GLY A 305 0.64 -7.04 -33.93
N ALA A 306 1.27 -6.02 -34.53
CA ALA A 306 2.47 -5.41 -33.94
C ALA A 306 2.20 -4.72 -32.59
N SER A 307 1.02 -4.11 -32.41
CA SER A 307 0.66 -3.49 -31.14
C SER A 307 0.46 -4.53 -30.02
N LEU A 308 -0.10 -5.70 -30.31
CA LEU A 308 -0.22 -6.79 -29.34
C LEU A 308 1.16 -7.33 -28.94
N ALA A 309 2.05 -7.54 -29.91
CA ALA A 309 3.43 -7.99 -29.64
C ALA A 309 4.18 -6.98 -28.76
N ALA A 310 4.09 -5.68 -29.07
CA ALA A 310 4.68 -4.62 -28.26
C ALA A 310 4.05 -4.54 -26.86
N ASN A 311 2.74 -4.74 -26.73
CA ASN A 311 2.04 -4.78 -25.44
C ASN A 311 2.50 -5.97 -24.57
N ILE A 312 2.69 -7.15 -25.16
CA ILE A 312 3.23 -8.30 -24.44
C ILE A 312 4.65 -8.01 -23.97
N ALA A 313 5.50 -7.44 -24.84
CA ALA A 313 6.89 -7.11 -24.50
C ALA A 313 7.00 -6.09 -23.36
N LEU A 314 6.22 -5.00 -23.41
CA LEU A 314 6.24 -4.00 -22.34
C LEU A 314 5.73 -4.56 -21.01
N VAL A 315 4.68 -5.42 -21.01
CA VAL A 315 4.18 -6.01 -19.76
C VAL A 315 5.23 -6.94 -19.14
N LYS A 316 5.92 -7.75 -19.96
CA LYS A 316 7.03 -8.60 -19.51
C LYS A 316 8.17 -7.77 -18.92
N ASN A 317 8.53 -6.65 -19.57
CA ASN A 317 9.55 -5.73 -19.05
C ASN A 317 9.13 -5.09 -17.71
N ASN A 318 7.88 -4.64 -17.61
CA ASN A 318 7.34 -4.07 -16.37
C ASN A 318 7.35 -5.10 -15.25
N ALA A 319 7.04 -6.37 -15.54
CA ALA A 319 7.08 -7.47 -14.58
C ALA A 319 8.50 -7.75 -14.09
N TYR A 320 9.47 -7.75 -15.00
CA TYR A 320 10.88 -7.88 -14.67
C TYR A 320 11.35 -6.75 -13.74
N VAL A 321 11.12 -5.50 -14.11
CA VAL A 321 11.51 -4.33 -13.31
C VAL A 321 10.78 -4.31 -11.97
N GLY A 322 9.46 -4.53 -11.97
CA GLY A 322 8.63 -4.56 -10.75
C GLY A 322 9.05 -5.65 -9.77
N ALA A 323 9.42 -6.84 -10.25
CA ALA A 323 9.95 -7.91 -9.41
C ALA A 323 11.28 -7.52 -8.75
N LYS A 324 12.22 -6.93 -9.50
CA LYS A 324 13.48 -6.43 -8.94
C LYS A 324 13.24 -5.34 -7.89
N ILE A 325 12.31 -4.42 -8.13
CA ILE A 325 11.94 -3.36 -7.17
C ILE A 325 11.35 -3.98 -5.89
N ALA A 326 10.43 -4.94 -6.02
CA ALA A 326 9.81 -5.60 -4.87
C ALA A 326 10.84 -6.36 -4.01
N VAL A 327 11.80 -7.03 -4.64
CA VAL A 327 12.92 -7.70 -3.95
C VAL A 327 13.83 -6.69 -3.27
N ALA A 328 14.21 -5.61 -3.95
CA ALA A 328 15.01 -4.54 -3.36
C ALA A 328 14.32 -3.92 -2.14
N LEU A 329 13.00 -3.68 -2.21
CA LEU A 329 12.19 -3.17 -1.11
C LEU A 329 12.14 -4.15 0.08
N ALA A 330 11.93 -5.44 -0.19
CA ALA A 330 11.94 -6.48 0.85
C ALA A 330 13.31 -6.55 1.55
N ASN A 331 14.39 -6.51 0.79
CA ASN A 331 15.77 -6.51 1.32
C ASN A 331 16.06 -5.26 2.15
N LEU A 332 15.64 -4.07 1.67
CA LEU A 332 15.79 -2.81 2.38
C LEU A 332 15.10 -2.84 3.75
N ARG A 333 13.86 -3.35 3.80
CA ARG A 333 13.08 -3.47 5.03
C ARG A 333 13.67 -4.47 6.01
N ARG A 334 14.22 -5.59 5.51
CA ARG A 334 14.95 -6.55 6.37
C ARG A 334 16.20 -5.90 6.96
N ARG A 335 17.03 -5.21 6.16
CA ARG A 335 18.25 -4.53 6.65
C ARG A 335 17.96 -3.45 7.68
N GLY A 336 16.91 -2.65 7.48
CA GLY A 336 16.44 -1.67 8.48
C GLY A 336 16.08 -2.32 9.82
N PHE A 337 15.56 -3.55 9.80
CA PHE A 337 15.30 -4.32 11.03
C PHE A 337 16.60 -4.77 11.73
N TYR A 338 17.58 -5.26 10.97
CA TYR A 338 18.88 -5.69 11.52
C TYR A 338 19.71 -4.54 12.10
N HIS A 339 19.75 -3.37 11.45
CA HIS A 339 20.48 -2.22 12.00
C HIS A 339 19.90 -1.73 13.32
N VAL A 340 18.57 -1.73 13.48
CA VAL A 340 17.96 -1.34 14.76
C VAL A 340 18.20 -2.38 15.86
N ILE A 341 18.35 -3.67 15.52
CA ILE A 341 18.74 -4.71 16.51
C ILE A 341 20.20 -4.52 16.91
N ASN A 342 21.12 -4.40 15.95
CA ASN A 342 22.55 -4.29 16.24
C ASN A 342 22.89 -2.98 16.97
N HIS A 343 22.25 -1.86 16.66
CA HIS A 343 22.43 -0.62 17.44
C HIS A 343 21.91 -0.74 18.87
N ALA A 344 20.82 -1.48 19.10
CA ALA A 344 20.32 -1.74 20.44
C ALA A 344 21.27 -2.66 21.25
N GLU A 345 21.99 -3.57 20.58
CA GLU A 345 23.02 -4.41 21.20
C GLU A 345 24.33 -3.64 21.46
N CYS A 346 24.77 -2.79 20.51
CA CYS A 346 25.97 -1.95 20.67
C CYS A 346 25.82 -0.91 21.80
N PHE A 347 24.61 -0.34 21.98
CA PHE A 347 24.31 0.53 23.13
C PHE A 347 24.41 -0.20 24.48
N SER A 348 24.28 -1.53 24.50
CA SER A 348 24.43 -2.33 25.72
C SER A 348 25.88 -2.74 26.03
N ALA A 349 26.80 -2.61 25.07
CA ALA A 349 28.17 -3.10 25.17
C ALA A 349 29.21 -2.03 25.56
N ASN A 350 28.90 -0.74 25.42
CA ASN A 350 29.85 0.37 25.62
C ASN A 350 29.71 1.13 26.96
N HIS A 351 29.54 0.40 28.07
CA HIS A 351 29.77 0.97 29.40
C HIS A 351 30.73 0.09 30.21
N ASN A 352 32.02 0.21 29.90
CA ASN A 352 33.08 -0.09 30.86
C ASN A 352 33.08 1.02 31.92
N LEU A 353 32.64 0.67 33.13
CA LEU A 353 32.62 1.55 34.30
C LEU A 353 34.04 1.75 34.83
N SER A 354 34.58 2.97 34.71
CA SER A 354 35.70 3.42 35.55
C SER A 354 35.20 3.60 36.99
N LYS A 355 35.89 2.99 37.95
CA LYS A 355 35.61 3.13 39.39
C LYS A 355 36.19 4.46 39.90
N ASP A 356 35.38 5.22 40.64
CA ASP A 356 35.86 6.34 41.47
C ASP A 356 36.47 5.84 42.80
N PRO A 357 37.30 6.66 43.50
CA PRO A 357 38.17 6.20 44.60
C PRO A 357 37.46 5.77 45.89
N PHE A 358 36.12 5.80 45.94
CA PHE A 358 35.34 5.51 47.15
C PHE A 358 34.30 4.38 47.00
N GLY A 359 34.42 3.55 45.96
CA GLY A 359 33.87 2.18 45.99
C GLY A 359 32.34 2.02 46.07
N ASN A 360 31.52 3.01 45.68
CA ASN A 360 30.06 2.88 45.68
C ASN A 360 29.47 2.78 44.26
N PHE A 361 28.81 1.65 43.97
CA PHE A 361 27.99 1.45 42.77
C PHE A 361 26.58 2.02 42.98
N LYS A 362 26.14 2.96 42.13
CA LYS A 362 24.73 3.29 41.93
C LYS A 362 24.39 3.14 40.44
N PRO A 363 23.46 2.26 40.03
CA PRO A 363 23.04 2.20 38.65
C PRO A 363 21.93 3.25 38.44
N SER A 364 22.29 4.41 37.90
CA SER A 364 21.31 5.31 37.29
C SER A 364 21.23 4.96 35.81
N PHE A 365 20.37 4.00 35.46
CA PHE A 365 20.03 3.72 34.07
C PHE A 365 19.17 4.86 33.52
N ILE A 366 19.79 5.84 32.86
CA ILE A 366 19.08 6.73 31.94
C ILE A 366 19.04 6.01 30.59
N LEU A 367 17.98 5.23 30.36
CA LEU A 367 17.67 4.72 29.02
C LEU A 367 17.12 5.89 28.19
N ILE A 368 17.96 6.50 27.35
CA ILE A 368 17.49 7.41 26.31
C ILE A 368 16.85 6.55 25.21
N PHE A 369 15.52 6.46 25.20
CA PHE A 369 14.78 5.97 24.05
C PHE A 369 14.62 7.11 23.03
N PRO A 370 14.93 6.89 21.75
CA PRO A 370 14.34 7.74 20.72
C PRO A 370 12.87 7.30 20.60
N LEU A 371 11.98 8.03 21.28
CA LEU A 371 10.57 8.04 20.89
C LEU A 371 10.48 8.80 19.56
N PRO A 372 9.77 8.31 18.55
CA PRO A 372 9.47 9.14 17.39
C PRO A 372 8.58 10.28 17.87
N PHE A 373 9.05 11.50 17.64
CA PHE A 373 8.33 12.73 17.90
C PHE A 373 7.18 12.85 16.88
N SER A 374 6.08 12.12 17.07
CA SER A 374 4.89 12.24 16.20
C SER A 374 3.56 11.81 16.83
N ALA A 375 3.48 11.70 18.15
CA ALA A 375 2.22 11.42 18.84
C ALA A 375 1.91 12.46 19.91
N LEU A 376 1.85 13.74 19.54
CA LEU A 376 1.27 14.82 20.35
C LEU A 376 1.16 16.13 19.54
N LEU A 377 0.54 16.09 18.36
CA LEU A 377 0.09 17.30 17.66
C LEU A 377 -1.27 17.03 17.03
N PHE A 378 -2.33 17.11 17.84
CA PHE A 378 -3.62 17.58 17.34
C PHE A 378 -3.58 19.11 17.47
N PRO A 379 -3.73 19.89 16.39
CA PRO A 379 -3.97 21.32 16.56
C PRO A 379 -5.42 21.47 17.02
N VAL A 380 -5.61 21.69 18.32
CA VAL A 380 -6.83 22.35 18.80
C VAL A 380 -6.57 23.84 18.58
N SER A 381 -7.06 24.38 17.47
CA SER A 381 -7.10 25.83 17.26
C SER A 381 -8.07 26.44 18.25
N LEU A 382 -7.57 26.93 19.37
CA LEU A 382 -8.31 27.81 20.27
C LEU A 382 -8.22 29.23 19.70
N VAL A 383 -9.27 29.64 18.99
CA VAL A 383 -9.53 31.04 18.68
C VAL A 383 -9.90 31.73 19.99
N PHE A 384 -9.02 32.58 20.52
CA PHE A 384 -9.37 33.52 21.57
C PHE A 384 -10.03 34.73 20.92
N SER A 385 -11.35 34.86 21.09
CA SER A 385 -12.07 36.11 20.90
C SER A 385 -12.44 36.61 22.30
N ASP A 386 -11.99 37.82 22.62
CA ASP A 386 -12.32 38.52 23.85
C ASP A 386 -13.84 38.70 23.98
N ALA A 387 -14.43 38.06 24.98
CA ALA A 387 -15.76 38.39 25.46
C ALA A 387 -15.87 38.15 26.98
N PRO A 388 -16.58 39.02 27.73
CA PRO A 388 -16.46 39.09 29.17
C PRO A 388 -17.32 38.03 29.89
N SER A 389 -16.85 37.68 31.09
CA SER A 389 -17.58 37.09 32.23
C SER A 389 -18.97 36.48 31.94
N GLU A 390 -19.01 35.16 31.71
CA GLU A 390 -20.03 34.21 32.18
C GLU A 390 -20.00 32.95 31.30
N LYS A 391 -19.19 31.94 31.69
CA LYS A 391 -19.34 30.50 31.31
C LYS A 391 -18.21 29.66 31.93
N LYS A 392 -18.33 29.38 33.23
CA LYS A 392 -17.39 28.52 33.99
C LYS A 392 -17.72 27.02 33.97
N TRP A 393 -18.59 26.57 33.05
CA TRP A 393 -19.13 25.20 33.09
C TRP A 393 -18.53 24.19 32.10
N MET A 394 -17.55 24.56 31.26
CA MET A 394 -17.08 23.68 30.18
C MET A 394 -15.67 23.09 30.33
N VAL A 395 -14.96 23.33 31.44
CA VAL A 395 -13.58 22.84 31.64
C VAL A 395 -13.50 21.57 32.52
N LYS A 396 -14.59 21.16 33.18
CA LYS A 396 -14.59 19.97 34.07
C LYS A 396 -14.74 18.62 33.34
N SER A 397 -15.14 18.61 32.07
CA SER A 397 -15.42 17.37 31.34
C SER A 397 -14.18 16.68 30.76
N CYS A 398 -13.14 17.41 30.38
CA CYS A 398 -11.94 16.83 29.75
C CYS A 398 -11.03 16.07 30.72
N GLU A 399 -10.84 16.57 31.94
CA GLU A 399 -10.02 15.89 32.95
C GLU A 399 -10.66 14.58 33.42
N THR A 400 -11.99 14.58 33.53
CA THR A 400 -12.78 13.39 33.91
C THR A 400 -12.75 12.33 32.80
N PHE A 401 -12.70 12.74 31.53
CA PHE A 401 -12.64 11.84 30.37
C PHE A 401 -11.26 11.17 30.22
N LEU A 402 -10.16 11.92 30.45
CA LEU A 402 -8.82 11.34 30.48
C LEU A 402 -8.63 10.36 31.64
N LEU A 403 -9.21 10.66 32.81
CA LEU A 403 -9.17 9.76 33.97
C LEU A 403 -9.92 8.45 33.68
N LEU A 404 -11.08 8.51 32.99
CA LEU A 404 -11.82 7.32 32.57
C LEU A 404 -11.02 6.45 31.60
N ILE A 405 -10.36 7.06 30.61
CA ILE A 405 -9.50 6.35 29.64
C ILE A 405 -8.34 5.66 30.37
N LEU A 406 -7.69 6.33 31.31
CA LEU A 406 -6.62 5.76 32.11
C LEU A 406 -7.10 4.63 33.03
N ILE A 407 -8.30 4.76 33.62
CA ILE A 407 -8.92 3.72 34.45
C ILE A 407 -9.30 2.48 33.61
N VAL A 408 -9.79 2.66 32.38
CA VAL A 408 -10.12 1.55 31.45
C VAL A 408 -8.85 0.81 30.98
N ILE A 409 -7.77 1.56 30.70
CA ILE A 409 -6.45 1.00 30.35
C ILE A 409 -5.82 0.27 31.56
N ALA A 410 -6.01 0.77 32.78
CA ALA A 410 -5.55 0.10 34.00
C ALA A 410 -6.36 -1.16 34.32
N SER A 411 -7.69 -1.12 34.12
CA SER A 411 -8.60 -2.25 34.39
C SER A 411 -8.33 -3.46 33.48
N THR A 412 -7.97 -3.21 32.21
CA THR A 412 -7.62 -4.27 31.26
C THR A 412 -6.26 -4.91 31.53
N LYS A 413 -5.30 -4.19 32.14
CA LYS A 413 -3.99 -4.76 32.53
C LYS A 413 -4.00 -5.46 33.90
N ILE A 414 -4.79 -4.99 34.86
CA ILE A 414 -4.80 -5.50 36.24
C ILE A 414 -5.61 -6.81 36.37
N SER A 415 -6.58 -7.06 35.49
CA SER A 415 -7.35 -8.32 35.45
C SER A 415 -6.48 -9.58 35.27
N ASN A 416 -5.26 -9.44 34.73
CA ASN A 416 -4.32 -10.55 34.51
C ASN A 416 -3.17 -10.62 35.53
N SER A 417 -3.20 -9.83 36.60
CA SER A 417 -2.16 -9.82 37.65
C SER A 417 -2.44 -10.85 38.76
N ARG A 418 -1.45 -11.69 39.08
CA ARG A 418 -1.50 -12.68 40.19
C ARG A 418 -1.23 -12.08 41.59
N ASN A 419 -1.03 -10.76 41.71
CA ASN A 419 -0.66 -10.13 42.98
C ASN A 419 -1.87 -9.79 43.87
N PHE A 420 -2.04 -10.55 44.96
CA PHE A 420 -3.17 -10.49 45.90
C PHE A 420 -3.33 -9.13 46.61
N CYS A 421 -2.23 -8.43 46.92
CA CYS A 421 -2.29 -7.09 47.55
C CYS A 421 -2.90 -6.00 46.67
N ILE A 422 -2.73 -6.08 45.34
CA ILE A 422 -3.23 -5.07 44.40
C ILE A 422 -4.75 -5.18 44.24
N LYS A 423 -5.31 -6.41 44.29
CA LYS A 423 -6.76 -6.63 44.25
C LYS A 423 -7.47 -6.04 45.48
N LYS A 424 -6.93 -6.20 46.69
CA LYS A 424 -7.52 -5.63 47.92
C LYS A 424 -7.51 -4.09 47.94
N LEU A 425 -6.46 -3.46 47.38
CA LEU A 425 -6.40 -2.00 47.24
C LEU A 425 -7.47 -1.47 46.27
N PHE A 426 -7.72 -2.19 45.18
CA PHE A 426 -8.76 -1.86 44.20
C PHE A 426 -10.18 -2.04 44.76
N GLU A 427 -10.43 -3.09 45.54
CA GLU A 427 -11.71 -3.29 46.23
C GLU A 427 -12.01 -2.19 47.25
N LYS A 428 -10.98 -1.67 47.93
CA LYS A 428 -11.12 -0.58 48.89
C LYS A 428 -11.44 0.76 48.21
N ALA A 429 -10.88 1.02 47.03
CA ALA A 429 -11.18 2.20 46.21
C ALA A 429 -12.59 2.16 45.59
N ARG A 430 -13.11 0.96 45.28
CA ARG A 430 -14.47 0.78 44.72
C ARG A 430 -15.60 1.10 45.70
N ARG A 431 -15.33 1.06 47.02
CA ARG A 431 -16.36 1.19 48.08
C ARG A 431 -16.64 2.60 48.58
N LYS A 432 -15.94 3.65 48.12
CA LYS A 432 -16.25 5.05 48.48
C LYS A 432 -16.11 6.00 47.28
N PRO A 433 -17.19 6.25 46.51
CA PRO A 433 -17.15 7.16 45.37
C PRO A 433 -17.49 8.62 45.72
N SER A 434 -17.70 8.97 46.99
CA SER A 434 -18.18 10.30 47.36
C SER A 434 -17.31 10.92 48.45
N GLN A 435 -16.22 11.58 48.06
CA GLN A 435 -15.70 12.80 48.70
C GLN A 435 -14.49 13.30 47.89
N THR A 436 -14.50 14.59 47.58
CA THR A 436 -13.45 15.32 46.87
C THR A 436 -12.07 15.03 47.46
N MET A 437 -11.18 14.43 46.67
CA MET A 437 -9.79 14.23 47.09
C MET A 437 -9.05 15.58 47.15
N PRO A 438 -8.29 15.87 48.22
CA PRO A 438 -7.43 17.05 48.28
C PRO A 438 -6.32 16.97 47.22
N LYS A 439 -5.98 18.12 46.62
CA LYS A 439 -4.95 18.28 45.55
C LYS A 439 -3.58 17.69 45.91
N THR A 440 -3.26 17.54 47.20
CA THR A 440 -2.01 16.96 47.70
C THR A 440 -1.90 15.45 47.54
N SER A 441 -3.00 14.74 47.23
CA SER A 441 -2.98 13.29 46.99
C SER A 441 -2.73 12.90 45.51
N PHE A 442 -2.81 13.86 44.59
CA PHE A 442 -2.61 13.61 43.15
C PHE A 442 -1.14 13.32 42.83
N GLY A 443 -0.22 14.03 43.46
CA GLY A 443 1.22 13.79 43.33
C GLY A 443 1.65 12.44 43.90
N THR A 444 1.04 12.01 45.02
CA THR A 444 1.34 10.72 45.64
C THR A 444 0.79 9.55 44.83
N ALA A 445 -0.40 9.70 44.22
CA ALA A 445 -0.96 8.70 43.31
C ALA A 445 -0.09 8.52 42.05
N LEU A 446 0.45 9.61 41.49
CA LEU A 446 1.35 9.57 40.33
C LEU A 446 2.71 8.92 40.65
N LEU A 447 3.24 9.20 41.85
CA LEU A 447 4.48 8.58 42.37
C LEU A 447 4.32 7.10 42.72
N LEU A 448 3.15 6.66 43.19
CA LEU A 448 2.86 5.24 43.33
C LEU A 448 2.64 4.56 41.97
N PHE A 449 2.03 5.25 41.00
CA PHE A 449 1.86 4.74 39.64
C PHE A 449 3.19 4.53 38.91
N SER A 450 4.17 5.42 39.10
CA SER A 450 5.50 5.26 38.50
C SER A 450 6.24 4.04 39.06
N LYS A 451 6.05 3.70 40.34
CA LYS A 451 6.61 2.49 40.97
C LYS A 451 5.91 1.18 40.57
N ILE A 452 4.69 1.23 40.04
CA ILE A 452 3.95 0.02 39.61
C ILE A 452 4.19 -0.27 38.11
N ILE A 453 4.58 0.73 37.33
CA ILE A 453 4.81 0.60 35.87
C ILE A 453 6.27 0.25 35.54
N PHE A 454 7.24 0.54 36.42
CA PHE A 454 8.66 0.21 36.22
C PHE A 454 9.06 -1.15 36.77
#